data_AF-A0A4Y7I7A8-F1
#
_entry.id   AF-A0A4Y7I7A8-F1
#
_cell.length_a   1.000
_cell.length_b   1.000
_cell.length_c   1.000
_cell.angle_alpha   90.00
_cell.angle_beta   90.00
_cell.angle_gamma   90.00
#
_symmetry.space_group_name_H-M   'P 1'
#
loop_
_entity.id
_entity.type
_entity.pdbx_description
1 polymer ?
#
loop_
_entity_poly.entity_id
_entity_poly.type
_entity_poly.pdbx_seq_one_letter_code
_entity_poly.pdbx_strand_id
1 'polypeptide(L)'
;MESSKDTHDIFGESTDQRALGDNPRVFRLEELAIATNNFSGDNKLGEGGFGPVYKGKLLDGQEIAVKRLSDGSIQGLEEFKNEVLVILKVQHRNLVKLLGCCVQGEEKMLIYEYLPNKSLDAFLFDSTKRELLDWKTRFQIIDGISRGVLYLHRDSRLTVIHRDLKVSNILLDEFFNPKIADFGRARIFGGNEHHANTARVVGTFGYMSPEYLLEGRFSEKSDVFSFGVLLLEVVSGEKITHFHHLELSLSLLGYAWQLWKESKMELFMDPMLLRESACKPDILRCIHVGLLCVQELAKDRPTMSTALSMLTNEITTLPDPEPPAFKERRVTSQSDSFPQGQESASVNNLTITNMEGQSTITPTQFITDSQTLTSSGEIFQLGFFSPVNSTNRYVGIWYNKIPVENIVWLANRDRPLKDSSGTLRIANDGNLVISDGRGTILWTTNVSNFAGRNSSVSALSDTGNLVFRLVDDNSTRGVLWQSFDNPTDTFLPLMKIGGSSLTGTKQELTSWKAESDPSVGIFSAALDLVDNIPQLVVSSNASKRLWQSGAWNSKIFIGMPRVGICIMMDSI
;
A
#
# COMPACT_ATOMS: atom_id res chain seq x y z
N MET A 1 12.49 43.25 17.16
CA MET A 1 13.91 42.88 16.91
C MET A 1 14.14 41.36 16.98
N GLU A 2 13.22 40.56 17.52
CA GLU A 2 13.29 39.09 17.45
C GLU A 2 12.90 38.51 16.07
N SER A 3 11.89 39.06 15.37
CA SER A 3 11.47 38.51 14.06
C SER A 3 12.52 38.59 12.94
N SER A 4 13.54 39.45 13.07
CA SER A 4 14.65 39.55 12.11
C SER A 4 15.73 38.50 12.32
N LYS A 5 15.82 37.87 13.50
CA LYS A 5 16.78 36.78 13.76
C LYS A 5 16.26 35.44 13.23
N ASP A 6 14.98 35.15 13.44
CA ASP A 6 14.36 33.89 12.98
C ASP A 6 14.27 33.79 11.44
N THR A 7 14.12 34.93 10.76
CA THR A 7 14.19 35.01 9.30
C THR A 7 15.62 34.81 8.79
N HIS A 8 16.63 35.34 9.49
CA HIS A 8 18.04 35.16 9.14
C HIS A 8 18.49 33.69 9.18
N ASP A 9 17.99 32.90 10.15
CA ASP A 9 18.29 31.46 10.27
C ASP A 9 17.64 30.59 9.16
N ILE A 10 16.60 31.10 8.50
CA ILE A 10 15.94 30.42 7.37
C ILE A 10 16.62 30.75 6.05
N PHE A 11 17.12 31.98 5.88
CA PHE A 11 17.73 32.43 4.63
C PHE A 11 19.26 32.27 4.56
N GLY A 12 19.96 32.11 5.69
CA GLY A 12 21.38 31.75 5.80
C GLY A 12 22.39 32.72 5.15
N GLU A 13 23.55 32.93 5.77
CA GLU A 13 24.64 33.81 5.26
C GLU A 13 25.28 33.38 3.91
N SER A 14 24.79 32.31 3.25
CA SER A 14 25.39 31.78 2.02
C SER A 14 24.66 32.15 0.73
N THR A 15 23.60 32.98 0.78
CA THR A 15 23.02 33.53 -0.45
C THR A 15 23.76 34.80 -0.81
N ASP A 16 24.48 34.75 -1.94
CA ASP A 16 25.04 35.92 -2.62
C ASP A 16 23.90 36.95 -2.78
N GLN A 17 23.86 37.94 -1.88
CA GLN A 17 22.78 38.92 -1.72
C GLN A 17 22.58 39.81 -2.96
N ARG A 18 23.35 39.58 -4.02
CA ARG A 18 23.30 40.30 -5.29
C ARG A 18 22.52 39.57 -6.39
N ALA A 19 22.01 38.35 -6.16
CA ALA A 19 21.37 37.53 -7.20
C ALA A 19 19.85 37.29 -7.05
N LEU A 20 19.21 37.69 -5.94
CA LEU A 20 17.76 37.51 -5.73
C LEU A 20 16.99 38.81 -6.00
N GLY A 21 16.18 38.81 -7.06
CA GLY A 21 15.39 39.95 -7.50
C GLY A 21 14.07 40.21 -6.78
N ASP A 22 13.66 39.39 -5.81
CA ASP A 22 12.54 39.69 -4.90
C ASP A 22 12.59 38.72 -3.70
N ASN A 23 12.73 39.24 -2.48
CA ASN A 23 12.56 38.44 -1.27
C ASN A 23 11.06 38.17 -1.04
N PRO A 24 10.66 36.99 -0.54
CA PRO A 24 9.27 36.72 -0.17
C PRO A 24 8.77 37.74 0.85
N ARG A 25 7.53 38.22 0.69
CA ARG A 25 6.87 39.04 1.71
C ARG A 25 6.78 38.24 3.02
N VAL A 26 7.27 38.83 4.11
CA VAL A 26 7.13 38.26 5.45
C VAL A 26 5.87 38.85 6.08
N PHE A 27 4.87 38.00 6.31
CA PHE A 27 3.62 38.34 6.97
C PHE A 27 3.77 38.25 8.49
N ARG A 28 3.05 39.10 9.22
CA ARG A 28 2.96 39.01 10.69
C ARG A 28 1.87 38.03 11.10
N LEU A 29 2.05 37.35 12.23
CA LEU A 29 1.04 36.42 12.73
C LEU A 29 -0.31 37.12 12.97
N GLU A 30 -0.29 38.35 13.50
CA GLU A 30 -1.53 39.10 13.78
C GLU A 30 -2.31 39.41 12.50
N GLU A 31 -1.60 39.72 11.39
CA GLU A 31 -2.21 39.98 10.09
C GLU A 31 -2.92 38.73 9.56
N LEU A 32 -2.28 37.56 9.66
CA LEU A 32 -2.86 36.30 9.21
C LEU A 32 -3.99 35.82 10.12
N ALA A 33 -3.88 36.05 11.43
CA ALA A 33 -4.94 35.77 12.39
C ALA A 33 -6.20 36.60 12.05
N ILE A 34 -6.05 37.90 11.77
CA ILE A 34 -7.18 38.73 11.31
C ILE A 34 -7.74 38.21 9.98
N ALA A 35 -6.88 37.94 9.00
CA ALA A 35 -7.30 37.51 7.67
C ALA A 35 -8.06 36.18 7.67
N THR A 36 -7.74 35.27 8.59
CA THR A 36 -8.32 33.93 8.70
C THR A 36 -9.39 33.81 9.79
N ASN A 37 -9.80 34.92 10.42
CA ASN A 37 -10.69 34.93 11.58
C ASN A 37 -10.18 34.00 12.70
N ASN A 38 -8.96 34.24 13.15
CA ASN A 38 -8.21 33.46 14.13
C ASN A 38 -8.12 31.96 13.77
N PHE A 39 -7.82 31.65 12.51
CA PHE A 39 -7.73 30.28 12.00
C PHE A 39 -9.00 29.45 12.29
N SER A 40 -10.17 30.08 12.14
CA SER A 40 -11.47 29.43 12.38
C SER A 40 -11.64 28.16 11.54
N GLY A 41 -12.28 27.14 12.11
CA GLY A 41 -12.66 25.92 11.40
C GLY A 41 -13.54 26.17 10.17
N ASP A 42 -14.35 27.24 10.18
CA ASP A 42 -15.19 27.63 9.04
C ASP A 42 -14.37 28.04 7.81
N ASN A 43 -13.14 28.53 8.04
CA ASN A 43 -12.20 28.92 7.00
C ASN A 43 -11.27 27.77 6.60
N LYS A 44 -11.37 26.59 7.20
CA LYS A 44 -10.50 25.46 6.89
C LYS A 44 -10.81 24.90 5.51
N LEU A 45 -9.83 24.94 4.62
CA LEU A 45 -9.92 24.43 3.25
C LEU A 45 -9.62 22.93 3.17
N GLY A 46 -8.71 22.46 4.02
CA GLY A 46 -8.26 21.07 4.09
C GLY A 46 -7.14 20.89 5.11
N GLU A 47 -6.67 19.66 5.27
CA GLU A 47 -5.53 19.30 6.13
C GLU A 47 -4.76 18.15 5.50
N GLY A 48 -3.43 18.28 5.48
CA GLY A 48 -2.52 17.25 4.98
C GLY A 48 -1.38 16.97 5.97
N GLY A 49 -0.37 16.21 5.54
CA GLY A 49 0.77 15.85 6.41
C GLY A 49 1.60 17.03 6.93
N PHE A 50 1.49 18.18 6.27
CA PHE A 50 2.12 19.43 6.69
C PHE A 50 1.30 20.22 7.74
N GLY A 51 -0.02 19.99 7.79
CA GLY A 51 -0.95 20.70 8.67
C GLY A 51 -2.16 21.29 7.94
N PRO A 52 -3.00 22.06 8.67
CA PRO A 52 -4.22 22.64 8.14
C PRO A 52 -3.96 23.82 7.20
N VAL A 53 -4.83 23.95 6.19
CA VAL A 53 -4.86 25.08 5.25
C VAL A 53 -6.13 25.88 5.47
N TYR A 54 -6.01 27.20 5.60
CA TYR A 54 -7.12 28.12 5.82
C TYR A 54 -7.29 29.09 4.67
N LYS A 55 -8.54 29.44 4.34
CA LYS A 55 -8.88 30.60 3.53
C LYS A 55 -8.71 31.85 4.38
N GLY A 56 -8.07 32.87 3.82
CA GLY A 56 -7.99 34.19 4.42
C GLY A 56 -8.33 35.28 3.42
N LYS A 57 -8.67 36.46 3.94
CA LYS A 57 -8.83 37.67 3.15
C LYS A 57 -8.01 38.79 3.78
N LEU A 58 -6.99 39.27 3.07
CA LEU A 58 -6.15 40.38 3.51
C LEU A 58 -6.95 41.69 3.52
N LEU A 59 -6.42 42.72 4.20
CA LEU A 59 -7.07 44.03 4.34
C LEU A 59 -7.28 44.75 3.00
N ASP A 60 -6.41 44.49 2.02
CA ASP A 60 -6.52 44.98 0.64
C ASP A 60 -7.58 44.22 -0.18
N GLY A 61 -8.23 43.23 0.42
CA GLY A 61 -9.26 42.40 -0.20
C GLY A 61 -8.72 41.17 -0.92
N GLN A 62 -7.40 40.97 -1.00
CA GLN A 62 -6.81 39.80 -1.64
C GLN A 62 -7.16 38.52 -0.87
N GLU A 63 -7.75 37.54 -1.56
CA GLU A 63 -7.98 36.21 -0.99
C GLU A 63 -6.68 35.38 -1.04
N ILE A 64 -6.39 34.69 0.07
CA ILE A 64 -5.17 33.92 0.26
C ILE A 64 -5.47 32.53 0.84
N ALA A 65 -4.55 31.60 0.62
CA ALA A 65 -4.53 30.30 1.29
C ALA A 65 -3.34 30.26 2.26
N VAL A 66 -3.61 30.02 3.54
CA VAL A 66 -2.61 29.99 4.62
C VAL A 66 -2.40 28.54 5.06
N LYS A 67 -1.27 27.94 4.66
CA LYS A 67 -0.84 26.60 5.05
C LYS A 67 -0.02 26.71 6.33
N ARG A 68 -0.60 26.30 7.47
CA ARG A 68 0.02 26.39 8.80
C ARG A 68 0.69 25.06 9.15
N LEU A 69 1.95 25.13 9.57
CA LEU A 69 2.71 23.96 10.00
C LEU A 69 2.17 23.43 11.34
N SER A 70 1.96 22.11 11.46
CA SER A 70 1.60 21.46 12.72
C SER A 70 2.77 21.37 13.70
N ASP A 71 2.52 21.56 15.00
CA ASP A 71 3.53 21.44 16.05
C ASP A 71 4.16 20.03 16.10
N GLY A 72 5.49 19.98 16.23
CA GLY A 72 6.22 18.75 16.60
C GLY A 72 6.75 17.86 15.47
N SER A 73 6.56 18.19 14.18
CA SER A 73 7.13 17.37 13.09
C SER A 73 8.46 17.92 12.56
N ILE A 74 9.56 17.20 12.79
CA ILE A 74 10.87 17.49 12.17
C ILE A 74 10.73 17.48 10.63
N GLN A 75 9.91 16.56 10.11
CA GLN A 75 9.60 16.48 8.68
C GLN A 75 8.93 17.74 8.14
N GLY A 76 7.94 18.30 8.83
CA GLY A 76 7.22 19.46 8.34
C GLY A 76 8.10 20.73 8.34
N LEU A 77 9.10 20.83 9.23
CA LEU A 77 10.10 21.91 9.17
C LEU A 77 11.00 21.79 7.93
N GLU A 78 11.45 20.57 7.59
CA GLU A 78 12.24 20.33 6.37
C GLU A 78 11.42 20.64 5.11
N GLU A 79 10.16 20.19 5.07
CA GLU A 79 9.24 20.47 3.97
C GLU A 79 8.97 21.97 3.83
N PHE A 80 8.81 22.70 4.93
CA PHE A 80 8.63 24.15 4.92
C PHE A 80 9.83 24.86 4.28
N LYS A 81 11.05 24.55 4.78
CA LYS A 81 12.28 25.16 4.27
C LYS A 81 12.47 24.83 2.78
N ASN A 82 12.21 23.59 2.40
CA ASN A 82 12.34 23.15 1.02
C ASN A 82 11.32 23.83 0.11
N GLU A 83 10.07 23.95 0.56
CA GLU A 83 9.01 24.60 -0.19
C GLU A 83 9.32 26.08 -0.44
N VAL A 84 9.75 26.83 0.60
CA VAL A 84 10.24 28.21 0.45
C VAL A 84 11.40 28.29 -0.55
N LEU A 85 12.40 27.42 -0.40
CA LEU A 85 13.61 27.44 -1.22
C LEU A 85 13.34 27.16 -2.70
N VAL A 86 12.43 26.22 -3.00
CA VAL A 86 12.10 25.82 -4.37
C VAL A 86 11.14 26.81 -5.00
N ILE A 87 10.01 27.10 -4.35
CA ILE A 87 8.93 27.88 -4.96
C ILE A 87 9.34 29.33 -5.27
N LEU A 88 10.30 29.90 -4.52
CA LEU A 88 10.83 31.23 -4.81
C LEU A 88 11.70 31.29 -6.07
N LYS A 89 12.20 30.14 -6.54
CA LYS A 89 13.06 30.05 -7.71
C LYS A 89 12.31 29.65 -8.98
N VAL A 90 11.03 29.29 -8.85
CA VAL A 90 10.19 28.84 -9.96
C VAL A 90 8.97 29.76 -10.10
N GLN A 91 8.67 30.19 -11.32
CA GLN A 91 7.51 31.03 -11.59
C GLN A 91 6.93 30.67 -12.96
N HIS A 92 5.72 30.12 -12.96
CA HIS A 92 5.05 29.69 -14.18
C HIS A 92 3.54 29.68 -13.96
N ARG A 93 2.75 29.89 -15.03
CA ARG A 93 1.28 29.99 -14.97
C ARG A 93 0.59 28.73 -14.42
N ASN A 94 1.23 27.57 -14.62
CA ASN A 94 0.74 26.26 -14.17
C ASN A 94 1.41 25.77 -12.87
N LEU A 95 2.06 26.65 -12.11
CA LEU A 95 2.53 26.36 -10.75
C LEU A 95 1.82 27.30 -9.77
N VAL A 96 1.56 26.84 -8.55
CA VAL A 96 0.96 27.69 -7.51
C VAL A 96 1.94 28.78 -7.10
N LYS A 97 1.47 30.02 -7.03
CA LYS A 97 2.27 31.17 -6.60
C LYS A 97 2.32 31.26 -5.06
N LEU A 98 3.53 31.21 -4.50
CA LEU A 98 3.78 31.65 -3.12
C LEU A 98 3.77 33.18 -3.07
N LEU A 99 2.93 33.75 -2.21
CA LEU A 99 2.85 35.19 -1.95
C LEU A 99 3.80 35.62 -0.83
N GLY A 100 4.09 34.73 0.11
CA GLY A 100 5.01 34.98 1.21
C GLY A 100 5.00 33.90 2.28
N CYS A 101 5.64 34.19 3.41
CA CYS A 101 5.68 33.30 4.57
C CYS A 101 5.51 34.07 5.88
N CYS A 102 5.17 33.37 6.97
CA CYS A 102 5.20 33.89 8.33
C CYS A 102 6.06 32.97 9.18
N VAL A 103 6.94 33.56 9.98
CA VAL A 103 7.84 32.87 10.91
C VAL A 103 7.90 33.73 12.18
N GLN A 104 7.21 33.30 13.24
CA GLN A 104 7.15 34.02 14.51
C GLN A 104 7.08 33.02 15.66
N GLY A 105 8.21 32.82 16.36
CA GLY A 105 8.33 31.78 17.38
C GLY A 105 8.17 30.37 16.80
N GLU A 106 7.25 29.58 17.34
CA GLU A 106 6.96 28.23 16.84
C GLU A 106 6.13 28.24 15.55
N GLU A 107 5.37 29.32 15.31
CA GLU A 107 4.47 29.47 14.17
C GLU A 107 5.23 29.63 12.85
N LYS A 108 4.96 28.71 11.92
CA LYS A 108 5.50 28.75 10.55
C LYS A 108 4.35 28.55 9.56
N MET A 109 4.18 29.48 8.65
CA MET A 109 3.08 29.46 7.68
C MET A 109 3.55 29.86 6.29
N LEU A 110 2.97 29.22 5.27
CA LEU A 110 3.14 29.54 3.86
C LEU A 110 1.85 30.16 3.32
N ILE A 111 1.98 31.27 2.60
CA ILE A 111 0.86 32.04 2.09
C ILE A 111 0.87 31.94 0.58
N TYR A 112 -0.18 31.34 0.00
CA TYR A 112 -0.36 31.17 -1.44
C TYR A 112 -1.52 32.00 -1.96
N GLU A 113 -1.58 32.15 -3.28
CA GLU A 113 -2.81 32.54 -3.95
C GLU A 113 -3.95 31.58 -3.61
N TYR A 114 -5.15 32.12 -3.38
CA TYR A 114 -6.35 31.29 -3.18
C TYR A 114 -6.87 30.76 -4.52
N LEU A 115 -7.13 29.45 -4.59
CA LEU A 115 -7.64 28.77 -5.77
C LEU A 115 -9.05 28.21 -5.48
N PRO A 116 -10.12 28.80 -6.07
CA PRO A 116 -11.49 28.54 -5.63
C PRO A 116 -12.00 27.14 -5.98
N ASN A 117 -11.47 26.53 -7.05
CA ASN A 117 -11.86 25.19 -7.49
C ASN A 117 -11.02 24.07 -6.86
N LYS A 118 -10.33 24.34 -5.74
CA LYS A 118 -9.63 23.32 -4.92
C LYS A 118 -8.73 22.41 -5.79
N SER A 119 -8.62 21.13 -5.43
CA SER A 119 -7.81 20.12 -6.13
C SER A 119 -8.60 19.35 -7.18
N LEU A 120 -7.90 18.86 -8.21
CA LEU A 120 -8.46 18.09 -9.31
C LEU A 120 -9.16 16.81 -8.84
N ASP A 121 -8.62 16.14 -7.82
CA ASP A 121 -9.22 14.91 -7.26
C ASP A 121 -10.62 15.14 -6.65
N ALA A 122 -10.88 16.35 -6.14
CA ALA A 122 -12.18 16.75 -5.60
C ALA A 122 -13.28 16.87 -6.68
N PHE A 123 -12.89 16.88 -7.96
CA PHE A 123 -13.81 16.85 -9.12
C PHE A 123 -13.79 15.48 -9.78
N LEU A 124 -12.60 14.96 -10.05
CA LEU A 124 -12.43 13.73 -10.83
C LEU A 124 -13.04 12.50 -10.15
N PHE A 125 -12.99 12.40 -8.82
CA PHE A 125 -13.49 11.24 -8.08
C PHE A 125 -14.83 11.48 -7.35
N ASP A 126 -15.43 12.65 -7.54
CA ASP A 126 -16.76 12.96 -7.02
C ASP A 126 -17.79 12.75 -8.14
N SER A 127 -18.76 11.86 -7.91
CA SER A 127 -19.72 11.46 -8.94
C SER A 127 -20.55 12.63 -9.49
N THR A 128 -20.77 13.68 -8.69
CA THR A 128 -21.58 14.84 -9.09
C THR A 128 -20.73 15.89 -9.78
N LYS A 129 -19.52 16.16 -9.28
CA LYS A 129 -18.64 17.19 -9.85
C LYS A 129 -17.87 16.71 -11.09
N ARG A 130 -17.70 15.39 -11.26
CA ARG A 130 -17.07 14.79 -12.44
C ARG A 130 -17.71 15.24 -13.75
N GLU A 131 -19.01 15.51 -13.74
CA GLU A 131 -19.77 16.01 -14.91
C GLU A 131 -19.33 17.40 -15.37
N LEU A 132 -18.64 18.18 -14.52
CA LEU A 132 -18.09 19.49 -14.88
C LEU A 132 -16.78 19.39 -15.68
N LEU A 133 -16.18 18.20 -15.73
CA LEU A 133 -14.93 17.94 -16.44
C LEU A 133 -15.20 17.21 -17.76
N ASP A 134 -15.73 17.94 -18.74
CA ASP A 134 -15.81 17.49 -20.14
C ASP A 134 -14.42 17.24 -20.73
N TRP A 135 -14.33 16.60 -21.91
CA TRP A 135 -13.03 16.29 -22.50
C TRP A 135 -12.18 17.54 -22.72
N LYS A 136 -12.78 18.64 -23.19
CA LYS A 136 -12.07 19.89 -23.44
C LYS A 136 -11.38 20.41 -22.18
N THR A 137 -12.10 20.44 -21.06
CA THR A 137 -11.56 20.84 -19.76
C THR A 137 -10.48 19.87 -19.27
N ARG A 138 -10.70 18.55 -19.40
CA ARG A 138 -9.69 17.54 -19.03
C ARG A 138 -8.40 17.69 -19.84
N PHE A 139 -8.51 17.92 -21.14
CA PHE A 139 -7.33 18.10 -21.99
C PHE A 139 -6.60 19.41 -21.69
N GLN A 140 -7.31 20.50 -21.41
CA GLN A 140 -6.71 21.76 -20.93
C GLN A 140 -5.92 21.55 -19.64
N ILE A 141 -6.45 20.73 -18.73
CA ILE A 141 -5.77 20.34 -17.49
C ILE A 141 -4.52 19.49 -17.80
N ILE A 142 -4.62 18.49 -18.67
CA ILE A 142 -3.48 17.65 -19.08
C ILE A 142 -2.36 18.49 -19.72
N ASP A 143 -2.70 19.37 -20.67
CA ASP A 143 -1.74 20.27 -21.33
C ASP A 143 -1.07 21.21 -20.33
N GLY A 144 -1.85 21.84 -19.45
CA GLY A 144 -1.30 22.74 -18.42
C GLY A 144 -0.38 22.05 -17.42
N ILE A 145 -0.73 20.84 -16.96
CA ILE A 145 0.16 20.03 -16.10
C ILE A 145 1.44 19.69 -16.85
N SER A 146 1.33 19.23 -18.10
CA SER A 146 2.48 18.85 -18.94
C SER A 146 3.46 20.01 -19.09
N ARG A 147 2.96 21.23 -19.36
CA ARG A 147 3.76 22.45 -19.43
C ARG A 147 4.40 22.82 -18.09
N GLY A 148 3.65 22.67 -16.98
CA GLY A 148 4.17 22.91 -15.65
C GLY A 148 5.35 21.99 -15.30
N VAL A 149 5.24 20.69 -15.57
CA VAL A 149 6.33 19.73 -15.31
C VAL A 149 7.50 19.94 -16.28
N LEU A 150 7.24 20.21 -17.57
CA LEU A 150 8.29 20.56 -18.53
C LEU A 150 9.10 21.77 -18.07
N TYR A 151 8.42 22.80 -17.58
CA TYR A 151 9.09 23.97 -17.04
C TYR A 151 10.01 23.63 -15.86
N LEU A 152 9.56 22.80 -14.93
CA LEU A 152 10.37 22.36 -13.79
C LEU A 152 11.62 21.58 -14.23
N HIS A 153 11.50 20.74 -15.27
CA HIS A 153 12.62 19.91 -15.73
C HIS A 153 13.62 20.68 -16.61
N ARG A 154 13.14 21.57 -17.50
CA ARG A 154 13.96 22.12 -18.61
C ARG A 154 13.91 23.63 -18.78
N ASP A 155 12.75 24.27 -18.64
CA ASP A 155 12.62 25.70 -19.01
C ASP A 155 12.95 26.65 -17.84
N SER A 156 13.00 26.12 -16.62
CA SER A 156 13.52 26.80 -15.44
C SER A 156 15.06 26.88 -15.50
N ARG A 157 15.63 27.92 -14.87
CA ARG A 157 17.10 28.04 -14.70
C ARG A 157 17.69 26.88 -13.88
N LEU A 158 16.87 26.24 -13.08
CA LEU A 158 17.21 25.11 -12.24
C LEU A 158 16.32 23.93 -12.61
N THR A 159 16.92 22.76 -12.77
CA THR A 159 16.16 21.51 -12.91
C THR A 159 15.60 21.13 -11.55
N VAL A 160 14.28 21.04 -11.45
CA VAL A 160 13.54 20.71 -10.24
C VAL A 160 12.77 19.42 -10.46
N ILE A 161 13.01 18.41 -9.62
CA ILE A 161 12.23 17.17 -9.60
C ILE A 161 11.20 17.29 -8.47
N HIS A 162 9.92 17.19 -8.80
CA HIS A 162 8.82 17.41 -7.86
C HIS A 162 8.69 16.28 -6.83
N ARG A 163 8.79 15.01 -7.27
CA ARG A 163 8.70 13.77 -6.47
C ARG A 163 7.37 13.45 -5.79
N ASP A 164 6.40 14.36 -5.83
CA ASP A 164 5.04 14.12 -5.33
C ASP A 164 3.93 14.63 -6.27
N LEU A 165 4.08 14.38 -7.59
CA LEU A 165 3.03 14.67 -8.56
C LEU A 165 1.87 13.68 -8.40
N LYS A 166 0.67 14.21 -8.18
CA LYS A 166 -0.59 13.46 -8.03
C LYS A 166 -1.78 14.39 -8.26
N VAL A 167 -2.95 13.83 -8.56
CA VAL A 167 -4.17 14.62 -8.80
C VAL A 167 -4.56 15.53 -7.63
N SER A 168 -4.31 15.14 -6.38
CA SER A 168 -4.61 15.99 -5.21
C SER A 168 -3.64 17.16 -5.03
N ASN A 169 -2.50 17.15 -5.71
CA ASN A 169 -1.54 18.26 -5.76
C ASN A 169 -1.71 19.14 -7.00
N ILE A 170 -2.74 18.90 -7.83
CA ILE A 170 -3.12 19.79 -8.91
C ILE A 170 -4.30 20.63 -8.45
N LEU A 171 -4.05 21.92 -8.19
CA LEU A 171 -5.10 22.87 -7.83
C LEU A 171 -5.68 23.55 -9.08
N LEU A 172 -6.92 24.02 -9.00
CA LEU A 172 -7.66 24.59 -10.11
C LEU A 172 -8.08 26.03 -9.80
N ASP A 173 -7.77 26.95 -10.72
CA ASP A 173 -8.26 28.32 -10.64
C ASP A 173 -9.75 28.41 -11.06
N GLU A 174 -10.30 29.63 -11.05
CA GLU A 174 -11.71 29.90 -11.39
C GLU A 174 -12.12 29.45 -12.81
N PHE A 175 -11.14 29.28 -13.71
CA PHE A 175 -11.34 28.85 -15.10
C PHE A 175 -10.88 27.40 -15.35
N PHE A 176 -10.70 26.60 -14.29
CA PHE A 176 -10.19 25.22 -14.36
C PHE A 176 -8.78 25.10 -14.95
N ASN A 177 -7.97 26.16 -14.93
CA ASN A 177 -6.55 26.02 -15.28
C ASN A 177 -5.80 25.31 -14.14
N PRO A 178 -4.94 24.33 -14.46
CA PRO A 178 -4.20 23.58 -13.46
C PRO A 178 -3.00 24.36 -12.93
N LYS A 179 -2.77 24.23 -11.63
CA LYS A 179 -1.59 24.72 -10.92
C LYS A 179 -1.00 23.63 -10.04
N ILE A 180 0.24 23.24 -10.32
CA ILE A 180 0.98 22.25 -9.53
C ILE A 180 1.37 22.86 -8.18
N ALA A 181 1.02 22.18 -7.11
CA ALA A 181 1.23 22.58 -5.72
C ALA A 181 2.13 21.58 -4.96
N ASP A 182 2.51 21.96 -3.73
CA ASP A 182 3.17 21.11 -2.74
C ASP A 182 4.62 20.72 -3.08
N PHE A 183 5.50 21.72 -3.05
CA PHE A 183 6.93 21.57 -3.34
C PHE A 183 7.77 21.15 -2.13
N GLY A 184 7.14 20.83 -0.99
CA GLY A 184 7.84 20.43 0.23
C GLY A 184 8.77 19.23 0.04
N ARG A 185 8.51 18.40 -0.97
CA ARG A 185 9.32 17.24 -1.34
C ARG A 185 10.19 17.44 -2.57
N ALA A 186 10.13 18.58 -3.25
CA ALA A 186 10.90 18.81 -4.47
C ALA A 186 12.41 18.80 -4.22
N ARG A 187 13.21 18.54 -5.26
CA ARG A 187 14.67 18.57 -5.20
C ARG A 187 15.23 19.37 -6.38
N ILE A 188 16.14 20.28 -6.07
CA ILE A 188 16.88 21.05 -7.08
C ILE A 188 18.14 20.28 -7.46
N PHE A 189 18.34 20.09 -8.76
CA PHE A 189 19.56 19.53 -9.33
C PHE A 189 20.47 20.67 -9.79
N GLY A 190 21.77 20.55 -9.51
CA GLY A 190 22.79 21.50 -9.95
C GLY A 190 23.67 20.91 -11.05
N GLY A 191 24.05 21.73 -12.04
CA GLY A 191 25.05 21.35 -13.05
C GLY A 191 24.62 20.19 -13.97
N ASN A 192 25.46 19.16 -14.08
CA ASN A 192 25.28 17.99 -14.96
C ASN A 192 24.64 16.77 -14.27
N GLU A 193 24.06 16.93 -13.08
CA GLU A 193 23.39 15.83 -12.40
C GLU A 193 22.07 15.48 -13.10
N HIS A 194 21.92 14.22 -13.53
CA HIS A 194 20.70 13.74 -14.20
C HIS A 194 19.85 12.79 -13.34
N HIS A 195 20.39 12.30 -12.23
CA HIS A 195 19.70 11.44 -11.27
C HIS A 195 20.34 11.56 -9.88
N ALA A 196 19.59 11.27 -8.82
CA ALA A 196 20.07 11.28 -7.44
C ALA A 196 19.50 10.11 -6.65
N ASN A 197 20.19 9.72 -5.58
CA ASN A 197 19.79 8.63 -4.70
C ASN A 197 19.43 9.19 -3.32
N THR A 198 18.46 8.58 -2.64
CA THR A 198 18.10 8.91 -1.25
C THR A 198 17.84 7.64 -0.45
N ALA A 199 18.33 7.62 0.79
CA ALA A 199 18.00 6.56 1.74
C ALA A 199 16.54 6.68 2.25
N ARG A 200 15.95 7.89 2.19
CA ARG A 200 14.58 8.17 2.60
C ARG A 200 13.70 8.32 1.36
N VAL A 201 12.92 7.28 1.04
CA VAL A 201 11.92 7.31 -0.03
C VAL A 201 10.70 8.09 0.47
N VAL A 202 10.39 9.18 -0.24
CA VAL A 202 9.29 10.08 0.05
C VAL A 202 8.47 10.34 -1.22
N GLY A 203 7.20 9.99 -1.22
CA GLY A 203 6.27 10.25 -2.33
C GLY A 203 4.88 9.76 -1.96
N THR A 204 3.92 9.84 -2.88
CA THR A 204 2.59 9.27 -2.71
C THR A 204 2.52 7.92 -3.39
N PHE A 205 2.07 6.91 -2.65
CA PHE A 205 1.99 5.55 -3.15
C PHE A 205 1.03 5.45 -4.36
N GLY A 206 1.40 4.66 -5.36
CA GLY A 206 0.72 4.59 -6.66
C GLY A 206 1.33 5.51 -7.73
N TYR A 207 1.85 6.67 -7.33
CA TYR A 207 2.51 7.62 -8.25
C TYR A 207 4.03 7.46 -8.28
N MET A 208 4.63 6.91 -7.22
CA MET A 208 6.08 6.71 -7.16
C MET A 208 6.56 5.67 -8.19
N SER A 209 7.64 6.00 -8.90
CA SER A 209 8.24 5.09 -9.88
C SER A 209 8.93 3.88 -9.22
N PRO A 210 9.07 2.75 -9.93
CA PRO A 210 9.65 1.52 -9.40
C PRO A 210 11.09 1.69 -8.92
N GLU A 211 11.95 2.33 -9.71
CA GLU A 211 13.35 2.56 -9.36
C GLU A 211 13.48 3.47 -8.12
N TYR A 212 12.52 4.37 -7.91
CA TYR A 212 12.50 5.21 -6.72
C TYR A 212 12.07 4.42 -5.48
N LEU A 213 11.07 3.56 -5.63
CA LEU A 213 10.57 2.69 -4.55
C LEU A 213 11.59 1.63 -4.12
N LEU A 214 12.31 1.04 -5.08
CA LEU A 214 13.20 -0.10 -4.85
C LEU A 214 14.62 0.33 -4.50
N GLU A 215 15.14 1.38 -5.14
CA GLU A 215 16.54 1.76 -5.05
C GLU A 215 16.73 3.16 -4.42
N GLY A 216 15.64 3.88 -4.14
CA GLY A 216 15.71 5.27 -3.72
C GLY A 216 16.21 6.23 -4.80
N ARG A 217 16.26 5.78 -6.06
CA ARG A 217 16.78 6.56 -7.19
C ARG A 217 15.68 7.40 -7.83
N PHE A 218 15.88 8.71 -7.95
CA PHE A 218 14.92 9.61 -8.59
C PHE A 218 15.58 10.49 -9.66
N SER A 219 14.79 10.87 -10.67
CA SER A 219 15.19 11.76 -11.77
C SER A 219 13.96 12.40 -12.42
N GLU A 220 14.16 13.18 -13.49
CA GLU A 220 13.07 13.65 -14.38
C GLU A 220 12.10 12.51 -14.76
N LYS A 221 12.62 11.29 -14.98
CA LYS A 221 11.83 10.12 -15.36
C LYS A 221 10.94 9.57 -14.26
N SER A 222 11.21 9.90 -13.00
CA SER A 222 10.34 9.55 -11.86
C SER A 222 9.09 10.44 -11.84
N ASP A 223 9.25 11.73 -12.16
CA ASP A 223 8.12 12.64 -12.35
C ASP A 223 7.32 12.29 -13.62
N VAL A 224 7.98 11.87 -14.72
CA VAL A 224 7.29 11.37 -15.93
C VAL A 224 6.41 10.18 -15.61
N PHE A 225 6.88 9.23 -14.80
CA PHE A 225 6.06 8.10 -14.35
C PHE A 225 4.84 8.58 -13.55
N SER A 226 5.04 9.48 -12.60
CA SER A 226 3.96 10.07 -11.79
C SER A 226 2.93 10.80 -12.66
N PHE A 227 3.40 11.53 -13.69
CA PHE A 227 2.57 12.18 -14.69
C PHE A 227 1.77 11.17 -15.53
N GLY A 228 2.38 10.06 -15.94
CA GLY A 228 1.69 9.00 -16.66
C GLY A 228 0.54 8.39 -15.85
N VAL A 229 0.76 8.16 -14.55
CA VAL A 229 -0.31 7.74 -13.62
C VAL A 229 -1.43 8.76 -13.57
N LEU A 230 -1.10 10.03 -13.37
CA LEU A 230 -2.05 11.14 -13.33
C LEU A 230 -2.89 11.20 -14.61
N LEU A 231 -2.25 11.10 -15.77
CA LEU A 231 -2.89 11.12 -17.07
C LEU A 231 -3.91 9.98 -17.22
N LEU A 232 -3.55 8.76 -16.79
CA LEU A 232 -4.43 7.61 -16.81
C LEU A 232 -5.62 7.76 -15.85
N GLU A 233 -5.44 8.37 -14.67
CA GLU A 233 -6.55 8.70 -13.77
C GLU A 233 -7.49 9.74 -14.37
N VAL A 234 -6.96 10.80 -15.00
CA VAL A 234 -7.78 11.85 -15.64
C VAL A 234 -8.64 11.28 -16.76
N VAL A 235 -8.10 10.36 -17.56
CA VAL A 235 -8.86 9.75 -18.68
C VAL A 235 -9.87 8.71 -18.20
N SER A 236 -9.53 7.89 -17.21
CA SER A 236 -10.42 6.83 -16.69
C SER A 236 -11.45 7.34 -15.69
N GLY A 237 -11.17 8.44 -15.00
CA GLY A 237 -11.94 8.85 -13.83
C GLY A 237 -11.75 7.91 -12.63
N GLU A 238 -10.78 6.99 -12.67
CA GLU A 238 -10.56 5.98 -11.64
C GLU A 238 -9.36 6.32 -10.77
N LYS A 239 -9.52 6.19 -9.45
CA LYS A 239 -8.45 6.50 -8.49
C LYS A 239 -7.52 5.30 -8.31
N ILE A 240 -6.22 5.47 -8.56
CA ILE A 240 -5.23 4.38 -8.54
C ILE A 240 -5.19 3.61 -7.21
N THR A 241 -5.45 4.28 -6.09
CA THR A 241 -5.43 3.64 -4.76
C THR A 241 -6.64 2.77 -4.48
N HIS A 242 -7.80 3.08 -5.09
CA HIS A 242 -9.08 2.40 -4.86
C HIS A 242 -9.46 1.49 -6.03
N PHE A 243 -8.81 1.63 -7.18
CA PHE A 243 -9.09 0.79 -8.33
C PHE A 243 -8.74 -0.67 -8.05
N HIS A 244 -9.76 -1.52 -8.17
CA HIS A 244 -9.64 -2.96 -8.15
C HIS A 244 -10.61 -3.54 -9.16
N HIS A 245 -10.09 -4.05 -10.28
CA HIS A 245 -10.92 -4.87 -11.18
C HIS A 245 -11.16 -6.21 -10.51
N LEU A 246 -12.33 -6.37 -9.88
CA LEU A 246 -12.66 -7.50 -9.00
C LEU A 246 -12.45 -8.86 -9.66
N GLU A 247 -12.70 -8.95 -10.97
CA GLU A 247 -12.57 -10.21 -11.72
C GLU A 247 -11.11 -10.54 -12.11
N LEU A 248 -10.24 -9.52 -12.27
CA LEU A 248 -8.89 -9.70 -12.82
C LEU A 248 -7.78 -9.43 -11.80
N SER A 249 -8.12 -8.88 -10.62
CA SER A 249 -7.17 -8.52 -9.57
C SER A 249 -6.04 -7.58 -10.00
N LEU A 250 -6.24 -6.80 -11.07
CA LEU A 250 -5.24 -5.90 -11.63
C LEU A 250 -5.22 -4.53 -10.94
N SER A 251 -4.04 -3.92 -10.88
CA SER A 251 -3.88 -2.48 -10.60
C SER A 251 -4.41 -1.66 -11.78
N LEU A 252 -4.65 -0.36 -11.61
CA LEU A 252 -5.08 0.52 -12.71
C LEU A 252 -4.13 0.43 -13.92
N LEU A 253 -2.81 0.41 -13.66
CA LEU A 253 -1.78 0.28 -14.70
C LEU A 253 -1.81 -1.10 -15.36
N GLY A 254 -2.02 -2.17 -14.57
CA GLY A 254 -2.17 -3.53 -15.10
C GLY A 254 -3.42 -3.68 -15.98
N TYR A 255 -4.54 -3.07 -15.57
CA TYR A 255 -5.78 -3.06 -16.34
C TYR A 255 -5.63 -2.27 -17.65
N ALA A 256 -5.07 -1.06 -17.60
CA ALA A 256 -4.75 -0.27 -18.80
C ALA A 256 -3.86 -1.05 -19.77
N TRP A 257 -2.81 -1.70 -19.26
CA TRP A 257 -1.91 -2.52 -20.07
C TRP A 257 -2.60 -3.73 -20.70
N GLN A 258 -3.49 -4.41 -19.97
CA GLN A 258 -4.20 -5.56 -20.51
C GLN A 258 -5.15 -5.13 -21.64
N LEU A 259 -5.92 -4.07 -21.42
CA LEU A 259 -6.79 -3.52 -22.47
C LEU A 259 -5.99 -3.06 -23.69
N TRP A 260 -4.77 -2.56 -23.50
CA TRP A 260 -3.88 -2.17 -24.60
C TRP A 260 -3.51 -3.37 -25.46
N LYS A 261 -3.05 -4.45 -24.85
CA LYS A 261 -2.72 -5.70 -25.56
C LYS A 261 -3.92 -6.32 -26.29
N GLU A 262 -5.12 -6.14 -25.74
CA GLU A 262 -6.35 -6.67 -26.33
C GLU A 262 -7.00 -5.71 -27.34
N SER A 263 -6.42 -4.54 -27.59
CA SER A 263 -7.00 -3.47 -28.44
C SER A 263 -8.40 -3.03 -27.98
N LYS A 264 -8.65 -3.01 -26.66
CA LYS A 264 -9.93 -2.67 -26.02
C LYS A 264 -9.85 -1.41 -25.16
N MET A 265 -9.01 -0.45 -25.56
CA MET A 265 -8.77 0.77 -24.77
C MET A 265 -10.01 1.63 -24.53
N GLU A 266 -11.06 1.47 -25.34
CA GLU A 266 -12.33 2.16 -25.11
C GLU A 266 -12.97 1.80 -23.76
N LEU A 267 -12.71 0.59 -23.23
CA LEU A 267 -13.20 0.14 -21.93
C LEU A 267 -12.46 0.78 -20.73
N PHE A 268 -11.35 1.46 -21.00
CA PHE A 268 -10.59 2.17 -19.96
C PHE A 268 -11.11 3.59 -19.73
N MET A 269 -11.81 4.16 -20.71
CA MET A 269 -12.25 5.55 -20.67
C MET A 269 -13.37 5.74 -19.65
N ASP A 270 -13.37 6.90 -18.99
CA ASP A 270 -14.50 7.32 -18.16
C ASP A 270 -15.80 7.25 -18.99
N PRO A 271 -16.85 6.55 -18.51
CA PRO A 271 -18.11 6.43 -19.24
C PRO A 271 -18.73 7.76 -19.66
N MET A 272 -18.45 8.86 -18.96
CA MET A 272 -18.91 10.19 -19.34
C MET A 272 -18.29 10.67 -20.65
N LEU A 273 -17.02 10.35 -20.89
CA LEU A 273 -16.28 10.73 -22.10
C LEU A 273 -16.70 9.91 -23.33
N LEU A 274 -17.32 8.74 -23.14
CA LEU A 274 -17.82 7.91 -24.25
C LEU A 274 -18.89 8.61 -25.10
N ARG A 275 -19.56 9.63 -24.54
CA ARG A 275 -20.58 10.44 -25.23
C ARG A 275 -19.95 11.42 -26.23
N GLU A 276 -18.66 11.70 -26.12
CA GLU A 276 -17.92 12.67 -26.93
C GLU A 276 -17.17 11.99 -28.08
N SER A 277 -17.91 11.37 -29.01
CA SER A 277 -17.35 10.51 -30.07
C SER A 277 -16.28 11.18 -30.93
N ALA A 278 -16.37 12.49 -31.17
CA ALA A 278 -15.41 13.27 -31.95
C ALA A 278 -14.01 13.33 -31.31
N CYS A 279 -13.93 13.21 -29.99
CA CYS A 279 -12.70 13.35 -29.22
C CYS A 279 -12.01 12.02 -28.90
N LYS A 280 -12.64 10.89 -29.26
CA LYS A 280 -12.08 9.54 -29.02
C LYS A 280 -10.63 9.36 -29.48
N PRO A 281 -10.21 9.83 -30.68
CA PRO A 281 -8.81 9.70 -31.09
C PRO A 281 -7.82 10.40 -30.15
N ASP A 282 -8.17 11.58 -29.66
CA ASP A 282 -7.34 12.36 -28.73
C ASP A 282 -7.29 11.70 -27.34
N ILE A 283 -8.40 11.10 -26.89
CA ILE A 283 -8.45 10.36 -25.63
C ILE A 283 -7.57 9.10 -25.71
N LEU A 284 -7.73 8.31 -26.76
CA LEU A 284 -6.91 7.10 -26.98
C LEU A 284 -5.42 7.44 -27.05
N ARG A 285 -5.10 8.57 -27.70
CA ARG A 285 -3.74 9.12 -27.75
C ARG A 285 -3.20 9.46 -26.36
N CYS A 286 -4.02 10.09 -25.50
CA CYS A 286 -3.64 10.36 -24.11
C CYS A 286 -3.37 9.08 -23.32
N ILE A 287 -4.16 8.01 -23.53
CA ILE A 287 -3.90 6.73 -22.87
C ILE A 287 -2.59 6.10 -23.36
N HIS A 288 -2.33 6.15 -24.67
CA HIS A 288 -1.07 5.66 -25.26
C HIS A 288 0.13 6.37 -24.65
N VAL A 289 0.10 7.70 -24.59
CA VAL A 289 1.16 8.49 -23.93
C VAL A 289 1.27 8.15 -22.44
N GLY A 290 0.13 7.96 -21.76
CA GLY A 290 0.10 7.52 -20.36
C GLY A 290 0.86 6.20 -20.16
N LEU A 291 0.61 5.20 -21.02
CA LEU A 291 1.31 3.91 -21.01
C LEU A 291 2.81 4.05 -21.29
N LEU A 292 3.21 4.90 -22.24
CA LEU A 292 4.62 5.20 -22.49
C LEU A 292 5.32 5.84 -21.28
N CYS A 293 4.61 6.69 -20.53
CA CYS A 293 5.13 7.33 -19.33
C CYS A 293 5.27 6.37 -18.14
N VAL A 294 4.42 5.34 -18.02
CA VAL A 294 4.42 4.40 -16.87
C VAL A 294 5.25 3.13 -17.07
N GLN A 295 6.06 3.05 -18.13
CA GLN A 295 6.93 1.91 -18.43
C GLN A 295 7.87 1.57 -17.25
N GLU A 296 8.17 0.29 -17.06
CA GLU A 296 8.94 -0.22 -15.92
C GLU A 296 10.33 0.42 -15.82
N LEU A 297 11.10 0.42 -16.91
CA LEU A 297 12.43 1.00 -16.92
C LEU A 297 12.38 2.49 -17.25
N ALA A 298 13.02 3.31 -16.41
CA ALA A 298 13.08 4.76 -16.56
C ALA A 298 13.67 5.24 -17.90
N LYS A 299 14.55 4.44 -18.52
CA LYS A 299 15.17 4.76 -19.82
C LYS A 299 14.16 4.71 -20.98
N ASP A 300 13.14 3.87 -20.90
CA ASP A 300 12.17 3.65 -21.98
C ASP A 300 11.05 4.71 -21.97
N ARG A 301 10.86 5.38 -20.83
CA ARG A 301 9.92 6.49 -20.68
C ARG A 301 10.36 7.70 -21.52
N PRO A 302 9.44 8.45 -22.16
CA PRO A 302 9.78 9.69 -22.85
C PRO A 302 10.29 10.76 -21.87
N THR A 303 10.86 11.84 -22.39
CA THR A 303 11.03 13.08 -21.60
C THR A 303 9.70 13.84 -21.54
N MET A 304 9.53 14.76 -20.60
CA MET A 304 8.29 15.58 -20.57
C MET A 304 8.10 16.43 -21.83
N SER A 305 9.18 16.90 -22.46
CA SER A 305 9.10 17.61 -23.75
C SER A 305 8.55 16.69 -24.84
N THR A 306 9.10 15.48 -24.95
CA THR A 306 8.62 14.47 -25.90
C THR A 306 7.18 14.07 -25.62
N ALA A 307 6.81 13.86 -24.35
CA ALA A 307 5.45 13.52 -23.94
C ALA A 307 4.46 14.64 -24.29
N LEU A 308 4.83 15.91 -24.12
CA LEU A 308 4.01 17.05 -24.52
C LEU A 308 3.81 17.11 -26.04
N SER A 309 4.88 17.01 -26.84
CA SER A 309 4.78 16.96 -28.31
C SER A 309 3.99 15.77 -28.82
N MET A 310 4.03 14.64 -28.09
CA MET A 310 3.13 13.52 -28.32
C MET A 310 1.69 13.91 -28.01
N LEU A 311 1.37 14.50 -26.86
CA LEU A 311 -0.01 14.89 -26.51
C LEU A 311 -0.60 15.94 -27.45
N THR A 312 0.18 16.93 -27.89
CA THR A 312 -0.25 18.00 -28.80
C THR A 312 -0.27 17.61 -30.28
N ASN A 313 0.00 16.33 -30.58
CA ASN A 313 0.03 15.78 -31.94
C ASN A 313 1.08 16.40 -32.88
N GLU A 314 2.17 16.94 -32.31
CA GLU A 314 3.36 17.36 -33.08
C GLU A 314 4.15 16.14 -33.57
N ILE A 315 4.18 15.06 -32.78
CA ILE A 315 4.75 13.76 -33.16
C ILE A 315 3.62 12.83 -33.56
N THR A 316 3.30 12.70 -34.85
CA THR A 316 2.10 11.96 -35.29
C THR A 316 2.17 10.46 -35.00
N THR A 317 3.34 9.83 -35.17
CA THR A 317 3.58 8.40 -34.95
C THR A 317 4.18 8.12 -33.57
N LEU A 318 3.46 7.37 -32.74
CA LEU A 318 3.88 6.99 -31.39
C LEU A 318 4.52 5.58 -31.39
N PRO A 319 5.58 5.35 -30.59
CA PRO A 319 6.13 4.01 -30.41
C PRO A 319 5.17 3.12 -29.60
N ASP A 320 5.24 1.81 -29.78
CA ASP A 320 4.50 0.87 -28.94
C ASP A 320 5.03 0.91 -27.49
N PRO A 321 4.15 0.94 -26.47
CA PRO A 321 4.58 0.94 -25.09
C PRO A 321 5.08 -0.44 -24.68
N GLU A 322 6.17 -0.48 -23.93
CA GLU A 322 6.61 -1.66 -23.19
C GLU A 322 5.81 -1.82 -21.90
N PRO A 323 5.97 -2.96 -21.22
CA PRO A 323 5.41 -3.16 -19.92
C PRO A 323 5.50 -2.02 -18.88
N PRO A 324 4.37 -1.50 -18.35
CA PRO A 324 4.41 -0.81 -17.06
C PRO A 324 4.90 -1.71 -15.94
N ALA A 325 5.45 -1.09 -14.90
CA ALA A 325 5.71 -1.80 -13.66
C ALA A 325 4.42 -2.20 -12.94
N PHE A 326 4.51 -3.18 -12.03
CA PHE A 326 3.42 -3.62 -11.16
C PHE A 326 2.21 -4.28 -11.86
N LYS A 327 2.42 -4.88 -13.04
CA LYS A 327 1.38 -5.54 -13.84
C LYS A 327 0.73 -6.76 -13.23
N GLU A 328 1.48 -7.56 -12.48
CA GLU A 328 1.01 -8.84 -11.95
C GLU A 328 0.79 -8.77 -10.43
N ARG A 329 -0.41 -9.17 -10.02
CA ARG A 329 -0.63 -9.96 -8.81
C ARG A 329 -0.68 -11.42 -9.29
N ARG A 330 0.44 -12.17 -9.20
CA ARG A 330 0.41 -13.63 -9.39
C ARG A 330 -0.43 -14.23 -8.27
N VAL A 331 -1.72 -14.40 -8.52
CA VAL A 331 -2.45 -15.54 -7.98
C VAL A 331 -2.19 -16.64 -9.00
N THR A 332 -1.27 -17.55 -8.69
CA THR A 332 -1.06 -18.75 -9.50
C THR A 332 -2.32 -19.60 -9.44
N SER A 333 -3.19 -19.46 -10.42
CA SER A 333 -3.95 -20.56 -10.98
C SER A 333 -3.18 -21.03 -12.22
N GLN A 334 -2.06 -21.73 -12.02
CA GLN A 334 -1.37 -22.39 -13.11
C GLN A 334 -1.93 -23.81 -13.26
N SER A 335 -2.96 -23.91 -14.08
CA SER A 335 -2.99 -24.92 -15.13
C SER A 335 -2.02 -24.45 -16.23
N ASP A 336 -0.83 -25.03 -16.32
CA ASP A 336 -0.03 -24.99 -17.55
C ASP A 336 0.51 -26.38 -17.84
N SER A 337 -0.01 -26.95 -18.92
CA SER A 337 0.29 -28.25 -19.50
C SER A 337 1.26 -28.11 -20.67
N PHE A 338 2.22 -29.04 -20.81
CA PHE A 338 2.80 -29.47 -22.10
C PHE A 338 3.39 -30.90 -21.92
N PRO A 339 3.57 -31.71 -22.98
CA PRO A 339 2.63 -32.08 -24.04
C PRO A 339 2.54 -33.62 -24.30
N GLN A 340 1.48 -34.01 -25.01
CA GLN A 340 1.29 -35.19 -25.87
C GLN A 340 1.39 -36.63 -25.32
N GLY A 341 0.21 -37.27 -25.29
CA GLY A 341 0.00 -38.71 -25.48
C GLY A 341 -1.50 -38.95 -25.68
N GLN A 342 -1.86 -39.58 -26.80
CA GLN A 342 -3.22 -40.01 -27.20
C GLN A 342 -3.94 -40.73 -26.03
N GLU A 343 -5.26 -40.73 -25.85
CA GLU A 343 -6.30 -41.06 -26.82
C GLU A 343 -7.69 -40.90 -26.17
N SER A 344 -8.72 -40.70 -27.01
CA SER A 344 -10.13 -41.08 -26.84
C SER A 344 -11.02 -40.46 -25.75
N ALA A 345 -12.02 -39.71 -26.22
CA ALA A 345 -13.21 -39.30 -25.50
C ALA A 345 -14.10 -40.48 -25.09
N SER A 346 -14.80 -40.37 -23.96
CA SER A 346 -16.23 -40.70 -23.91
C SER A 346 -16.94 -39.97 -22.77
N VAL A 347 -18.11 -39.43 -23.10
CA VAL A 347 -19.12 -38.92 -22.17
C VAL A 347 -19.78 -40.12 -21.49
N ASN A 348 -19.98 -40.07 -20.17
CA ASN A 348 -21.17 -40.64 -19.55
C ASN A 348 -21.51 -40.01 -18.20
N ASN A 349 -22.82 -39.83 -18.03
CA ASN A 349 -23.53 -39.20 -16.94
C ASN A 349 -23.52 -40.03 -15.65
N LEU A 350 -23.56 -39.30 -14.52
CA LEU A 350 -24.23 -39.60 -13.22
C LEU A 350 -23.97 -40.98 -12.58
N THR A 351 -23.48 -41.02 -11.34
CA THR A 351 -24.29 -41.25 -10.11
C THR A 351 -23.40 -41.16 -8.87
N ILE A 352 -23.96 -40.54 -7.83
CA ILE A 352 -23.45 -40.33 -6.47
C ILE A 352 -22.95 -41.62 -5.81
N THR A 353 -21.82 -41.54 -5.11
CA THR A 353 -21.64 -42.21 -3.81
C THR A 353 -20.64 -41.43 -2.97
N ASN A 354 -21.15 -40.74 -1.94
CA ASN A 354 -20.38 -40.23 -0.82
C ASN A 354 -19.63 -41.38 -0.12
N MET A 355 -18.34 -41.20 0.14
CA MET A 355 -17.70 -41.61 1.39
C MET A 355 -16.61 -40.61 1.77
N GLU A 356 -17.00 -39.73 2.71
CA GLU A 356 -16.24 -39.12 3.80
C GLU A 356 -14.74 -38.82 3.58
N GLY A 357 -14.45 -37.63 3.05
CA GLY A 357 -13.28 -36.90 3.53
C GLY A 357 -13.55 -36.45 4.96
N GLN A 358 -12.90 -37.09 5.95
CA GLN A 358 -12.95 -36.64 7.34
C GLN A 358 -12.18 -35.31 7.45
N SER A 359 -12.88 -34.21 7.23
CA SER A 359 -12.36 -32.86 7.46
C SER A 359 -12.73 -32.33 8.85
N THR A 360 -13.43 -33.13 9.67
CA THR A 360 -13.98 -32.72 10.96
C THR A 360 -13.75 -33.73 12.08
N ILE A 361 -13.52 -33.22 13.29
CA ILE A 361 -13.49 -33.98 14.56
C ILE A 361 -14.75 -33.60 15.32
N THR A 362 -15.58 -34.59 15.62
CA THR A 362 -16.77 -34.47 16.46
C THR A 362 -16.49 -34.98 17.89
N PRO A 363 -17.36 -34.70 18.88
CA PRO A 363 -17.13 -35.14 20.27
C PRO A 363 -17.05 -36.66 20.48
N THR A 364 -17.51 -37.45 19.50
CA THR A 364 -17.46 -38.92 19.53
C THR A 364 -16.21 -39.49 18.86
N GLN A 365 -15.37 -38.63 18.26
CA GLN A 365 -14.18 -39.02 17.52
C GLN A 365 -12.91 -38.55 18.22
N PHE A 366 -11.83 -39.29 18.01
CA PHE A 366 -10.50 -38.94 18.45
C PHE A 366 -9.48 -39.42 17.42
N ILE A 367 -8.40 -38.68 17.28
CA ILE A 367 -7.27 -39.03 16.42
C ILE A 367 -6.20 -39.62 17.32
N THR A 368 -5.72 -40.80 16.94
CA THR A 368 -4.58 -41.47 17.56
C THR A 368 -3.33 -41.28 16.70
N ASP A 369 -2.20 -41.72 17.23
CA ASP A 369 -0.89 -41.57 16.62
C ASP A 369 -0.77 -42.09 15.17
N SER A 370 -1.51 -43.14 14.82
CA SER A 370 -1.52 -43.75 13.49
C SER A 370 -2.55 -43.15 12.54
N GLN A 371 -3.28 -42.12 12.96
CA GLN A 371 -4.38 -41.52 12.22
C GLN A 371 -4.08 -40.06 11.89
N THR A 372 -4.59 -39.61 10.75
CA THR A 372 -4.52 -38.21 10.32
C THR A 372 -5.89 -37.73 9.87
N LEU A 373 -6.15 -36.44 10.04
CA LEU A 373 -7.29 -35.73 9.46
C LEU A 373 -6.80 -35.03 8.20
N THR A 374 -7.47 -35.25 7.08
CA THR A 374 -7.09 -34.66 5.79
C THR A 374 -8.14 -33.64 5.37
N SER A 375 -7.71 -32.47 4.91
CA SER A 375 -8.62 -31.42 4.41
C SER A 375 -9.38 -31.91 3.17
N SER A 376 -10.54 -31.32 2.87
CA SER A 376 -11.44 -31.79 1.80
C SER A 376 -10.80 -31.84 0.41
N GLY A 377 -9.93 -30.88 0.09
CA GLY A 377 -9.15 -30.81 -1.15
C GLY A 377 -7.79 -31.53 -1.06
N GLU A 378 -7.53 -32.27 0.02
CA GLU A 378 -6.29 -33.01 0.28
C GLU A 378 -5.02 -32.15 0.25
N ILE A 379 -5.13 -30.89 0.67
CA ILE A 379 -4.01 -29.93 0.66
C ILE A 379 -3.23 -30.03 1.98
N PHE A 380 -3.95 -30.07 3.11
CA PHE A 380 -3.36 -30.11 4.44
C PHE A 380 -3.78 -31.38 5.19
N GLN A 381 -2.89 -31.81 6.09
CA GLN A 381 -3.13 -32.88 7.04
C GLN A 381 -2.86 -32.40 8.46
N LEU A 382 -3.61 -32.95 9.41
CA LEU A 382 -3.42 -32.77 10.85
C LEU A 382 -3.21 -34.15 11.48
N GLY A 383 -2.19 -34.30 12.32
CA GLY A 383 -1.94 -35.55 13.03
C GLY A 383 -0.72 -35.50 13.94
N PHE A 384 -0.30 -36.66 14.43
CA PHE A 384 0.88 -36.81 15.29
C PHE A 384 2.13 -37.03 14.45
N PHE A 385 3.22 -36.34 14.80
CA PHE A 385 4.51 -36.49 14.15
C PHE A 385 5.66 -36.40 15.16
N SER A 386 6.88 -36.67 14.69
CA SER A 386 8.13 -36.49 15.44
C SER A 386 9.07 -35.62 14.62
N PRO A 387 9.63 -34.54 15.19
CA PRO A 387 10.71 -33.80 14.56
C PRO A 387 11.92 -34.71 14.27
N VAL A 388 12.73 -34.32 13.28
CA VAL A 388 13.95 -35.03 12.92
C VAL A 388 14.83 -35.19 14.17
N ASN A 389 15.37 -36.40 14.38
CA ASN A 389 16.22 -36.74 15.53
C ASN A 389 15.55 -36.60 16.91
N SER A 390 14.21 -36.66 16.99
CA SER A 390 13.46 -36.61 18.24
C SER A 390 12.50 -37.80 18.38
N THR A 391 12.32 -38.30 19.61
CA THR A 391 11.29 -39.32 19.93
C THR A 391 10.05 -38.69 20.57
N ASN A 392 10.08 -37.39 20.82
CA ASN A 392 8.94 -36.65 21.36
C ASN A 392 7.83 -36.55 20.30
N ARG A 393 6.58 -36.68 20.72
CA ARG A 393 5.42 -36.60 19.84
C ARG A 393 4.69 -35.27 19.96
N TYR A 394 4.36 -34.71 18.80
CA TYR A 394 3.66 -33.44 18.64
C TYR A 394 2.48 -33.60 17.71
N VAL A 395 1.46 -32.76 17.90
CA VAL A 395 0.36 -32.60 16.94
C VAL A 395 0.63 -31.37 16.11
N GLY A 396 0.62 -31.54 14.79
CA GLY A 396 0.86 -30.46 13.85
C GLY A 396 0.01 -30.56 12.60
N ILE A 397 0.02 -29.47 11.83
CA ILE A 397 -0.58 -29.38 10.49
C ILE A 397 0.56 -29.31 9.48
N TRP A 398 0.46 -30.03 8.37
CA TRP A 398 1.46 -30.01 7.28
C TRP A 398 0.80 -30.15 5.90
N TYR A 399 1.57 -29.86 4.85
CA TYR A 399 1.13 -30.09 3.47
C TYR A 399 1.10 -31.58 3.14
N ASN A 400 -0.05 -32.09 2.72
CA ASN A 400 -0.28 -33.52 2.47
C ASN A 400 0.54 -34.06 1.27
N LYS A 401 0.64 -33.28 0.19
CA LYS A 401 1.23 -33.73 -1.09
C LYS A 401 2.70 -33.37 -1.28
N ILE A 402 3.35 -32.85 -0.24
CA ILE A 402 4.77 -32.51 -0.28
C ILE A 402 5.55 -33.59 0.48
N PRO A 403 6.55 -34.24 -0.13
CA PRO A 403 7.24 -35.40 0.46
C PRO A 403 8.14 -35.08 1.66
N VAL A 404 8.29 -33.81 2.02
CA VAL A 404 9.00 -33.34 3.21
C VAL A 404 7.94 -32.88 4.20
N GLU A 405 8.04 -33.32 5.47
CA GLU A 405 7.14 -32.91 6.56
C GLU A 405 7.30 -31.41 6.85
N ASN A 406 6.66 -30.58 6.03
CA ASN A 406 6.63 -29.13 6.18
C ASN A 406 5.54 -28.78 7.18
N ILE A 407 5.88 -28.86 8.47
CA ILE A 407 4.96 -28.50 9.55
C ILE A 407 4.71 -27.00 9.51
N VAL A 408 3.45 -26.60 9.39
CA VAL A 408 3.01 -25.20 9.24
C VAL A 408 2.31 -24.67 10.49
N TRP A 409 1.95 -25.55 11.43
CA TRP A 409 1.35 -25.19 12.72
C TRP A 409 1.53 -26.33 13.74
N LEU A 410 1.73 -26.00 15.02
CA LEU A 410 1.92 -26.98 16.10
C LEU A 410 1.11 -26.62 17.36
N ALA A 411 0.53 -27.62 18.00
CA ALA A 411 -0.23 -27.46 19.23
C ALA A 411 0.65 -27.53 20.50
N ASN A 412 1.16 -28.71 20.83
CA ASN A 412 1.80 -29.00 22.12
C ASN A 412 3.32 -28.71 22.15
N ARG A 413 3.72 -27.55 21.61
CA ARG A 413 5.13 -27.15 21.44
C ARG A 413 5.97 -27.26 22.72
N ASP A 414 5.44 -26.76 23.84
CA ASP A 414 6.19 -26.71 25.11
C ASP A 414 6.00 -27.97 25.99
N ARG A 415 5.03 -28.83 25.65
CA ARG A 415 4.67 -30.03 26.43
C ARG A 415 4.50 -31.24 25.50
N PRO A 416 5.60 -31.79 24.95
CA PRO A 416 5.54 -32.96 24.09
C PRO A 416 5.03 -34.20 24.81
N LEU A 417 4.42 -35.09 24.03
CA LEU A 417 4.21 -36.48 24.42
C LEU A 417 5.54 -37.24 24.40
N LYS A 418 5.69 -38.18 25.32
CA LYS A 418 6.91 -39.01 25.46
C LYS A 418 6.79 -40.39 24.82
N ASP A 419 5.60 -40.72 24.31
CA ASP A 419 5.26 -41.97 23.66
C ASP A 419 4.13 -41.74 22.62
N SER A 420 3.71 -42.81 21.96
CA SER A 420 2.63 -42.80 20.95
C SER A 420 1.24 -43.06 21.54
N SER A 421 1.05 -42.91 22.85
CA SER A 421 -0.26 -43.13 23.51
C SER A 421 -1.20 -41.91 23.44
N GLY A 422 -0.75 -40.85 22.76
CA GLY A 422 -1.44 -39.58 22.64
C GLY A 422 -2.79 -39.68 21.91
N THR A 423 -3.73 -38.84 22.32
CA THR A 423 -5.02 -38.67 21.67
C THR A 423 -5.34 -37.19 21.48
N LEU A 424 -5.82 -36.83 20.29
CA LEU A 424 -6.39 -35.52 19.98
C LEU A 424 -7.92 -35.67 19.87
N ARG A 425 -8.66 -35.00 20.73
CA ARG A 425 -10.12 -35.15 20.83
C ARG A 425 -10.81 -33.93 21.40
N ILE A 426 -12.13 -33.84 21.22
CA ILE A 426 -12.94 -32.86 21.96
C ILE A 426 -13.27 -33.46 23.33
N ALA A 427 -12.94 -32.73 24.40
CA ALA A 427 -13.27 -33.12 25.78
C ALA A 427 -14.69 -32.72 26.16
N ASN A 428 -15.17 -33.22 27.31
CA ASN A 428 -16.54 -33.00 27.80
C ASN A 428 -16.84 -31.52 28.14
N ASP A 429 -15.79 -30.73 28.37
CA ASP A 429 -15.90 -29.28 28.53
C ASP A 429 -16.10 -28.55 27.19
N GLY A 430 -16.02 -29.28 26.07
CA GLY A 430 -16.12 -28.75 24.72
C GLY A 430 -14.82 -28.10 24.25
N ASN A 431 -13.64 -28.46 24.78
CA ASN A 431 -12.37 -27.99 24.22
C ASN A 431 -11.70 -29.09 23.38
N LEU A 432 -11.00 -28.70 22.32
CA LEU A 432 -10.07 -29.62 21.65
C LEU A 432 -8.84 -29.77 22.55
N VAL A 433 -8.49 -31.01 22.90
CA VAL A 433 -7.42 -31.34 23.83
C VAL A 433 -6.48 -32.39 23.26
N ILE A 434 -5.21 -32.29 23.66
CA ILE A 434 -4.22 -33.34 23.50
C ILE A 434 -3.97 -33.95 24.87
N SER A 435 -4.16 -35.26 25.00
CA SER A 435 -3.90 -36.00 26.23
C SER A 435 -2.97 -37.19 26.02
N ASP A 436 -2.18 -37.52 27.03
CA ASP A 436 -1.40 -38.77 27.08
C ASP A 436 -2.30 -39.99 27.38
N GLY A 437 -1.72 -41.20 27.32
CA GLY A 437 -2.44 -42.45 27.62
C GLY A 437 -2.91 -42.58 29.07
N ARG A 438 -2.52 -41.67 29.97
CA ARG A 438 -3.02 -41.58 31.36
C ARG A 438 -4.15 -40.56 31.50
N GLY A 439 -4.50 -39.84 30.43
CA GLY A 439 -5.51 -38.79 30.41
C GLY A 439 -4.99 -37.41 30.85
N THR A 440 -3.69 -37.24 31.03
CA THR A 440 -3.09 -35.93 31.36
C THR A 440 -3.22 -35.00 30.17
N ILE A 441 -3.83 -33.83 30.35
CA ILE A 441 -3.96 -32.83 29.29
C ILE A 441 -2.63 -32.07 29.14
N LEU A 442 -2.09 -32.11 27.91
CA LEU A 442 -0.83 -31.46 27.53
C LEU A 442 -1.07 -30.15 26.79
N TRP A 443 -2.19 -30.04 26.07
CA TRP A 443 -2.59 -28.83 25.34
C TRP A 443 -4.12 -28.74 25.22
N THR A 444 -4.65 -27.53 25.18
CA THR A 444 -6.09 -27.25 25.00
C THR A 444 -6.32 -25.92 24.27
N THR A 445 -7.43 -25.81 23.54
CA THR A 445 -7.89 -24.55 22.92
C THR A 445 -8.25 -23.46 23.94
N ASN A 446 -8.49 -23.83 25.20
CA ASN A 446 -8.76 -22.90 26.31
C ASN A 446 -9.92 -21.91 26.05
N VAL A 447 -11.01 -22.38 25.45
CA VAL A 447 -12.22 -21.58 25.21
C VAL A 447 -13.11 -21.62 26.45
N SER A 448 -13.47 -20.46 26.99
CA SER A 448 -14.35 -20.31 28.16
C SER A 448 -15.75 -19.80 27.79
N ASN A 449 -16.76 -20.18 28.58
CA ASN A 449 -18.12 -19.58 28.60
C ASN A 449 -18.93 -19.61 27.28
N PHE A 450 -19.22 -20.78 26.71
CA PHE A 450 -20.20 -20.90 25.61
C PHE A 450 -21.31 -21.92 25.89
N ALA A 451 -22.54 -21.55 25.55
CA ALA A 451 -23.75 -22.37 25.69
C ALA A 451 -23.86 -23.30 24.47
N GLY A 452 -23.14 -24.43 24.47
CA GLY A 452 -23.17 -25.36 23.33
C GLY A 452 -22.13 -26.49 23.31
N ARG A 453 -21.70 -27.00 24.48
CA ARG A 453 -20.57 -27.97 24.58
C ARG A 453 -20.75 -29.23 23.72
N ASN A 454 -21.98 -29.71 23.57
CA ASN A 454 -22.30 -30.93 22.82
C ASN A 454 -22.44 -30.72 21.30
N SER A 455 -22.53 -29.48 20.83
CA SER A 455 -22.64 -29.13 19.41
C SER A 455 -21.32 -28.60 18.86
N SER A 456 -20.19 -28.95 19.47
CA SER A 456 -18.89 -28.43 19.07
C SER A 456 -18.16 -29.36 18.11
N VAL A 457 -17.57 -28.78 17.05
CA VAL A 457 -16.84 -29.51 16.02
C VAL A 457 -15.56 -28.76 15.69
N SER A 458 -14.48 -29.51 15.52
CA SER A 458 -13.23 -29.00 14.95
C SER A 458 -13.17 -29.36 13.46
N ALA A 459 -12.73 -28.45 12.60
CA ALA A 459 -12.69 -28.63 11.17
C ALA A 459 -11.37 -28.11 10.59
N LEU A 460 -10.70 -28.91 9.75
CA LEU A 460 -9.52 -28.51 8.99
C LEU A 460 -9.92 -28.05 7.59
N SER A 461 -9.56 -26.81 7.23
CA SER A 461 -9.82 -26.27 5.90
C SER A 461 -8.67 -26.52 4.92
N ASP A 462 -8.95 -26.36 3.63
CA ASP A 462 -7.94 -26.38 2.56
C ASP A 462 -7.00 -25.17 2.58
N THR A 463 -7.24 -24.20 3.48
CA THR A 463 -6.32 -23.08 3.74
C THR A 463 -5.31 -23.42 4.83
N GLY A 464 -5.42 -24.59 5.48
CA GLY A 464 -4.60 -24.98 6.64
C GLY A 464 -5.09 -24.39 7.96
N ASN A 465 -6.27 -23.76 7.98
CA ASN A 465 -6.86 -23.22 9.19
C ASN A 465 -7.65 -24.33 9.91
N LEU A 466 -7.29 -24.59 11.17
CA LEU A 466 -8.03 -25.50 12.05
C LEU A 466 -8.99 -24.65 12.87
N VAL A 467 -10.28 -24.81 12.62
CA VAL A 467 -11.34 -24.00 13.21
C VAL A 467 -12.14 -24.83 14.19
N PHE A 468 -12.44 -24.26 15.35
CA PHE A 468 -13.35 -24.80 16.33
C PHE A 468 -14.65 -23.99 16.36
N ARG A 469 -15.79 -24.64 16.14
CA ARG A 469 -17.09 -23.96 15.96
C ARG A 469 -18.27 -24.77 16.47
N LEU A 470 -19.42 -24.12 16.63
CA LEU A 470 -20.71 -24.77 16.92
C LEU A 470 -21.42 -25.22 15.64
N VAL A 471 -22.10 -26.36 15.68
CA VAL A 471 -22.78 -27.01 14.53
C VAL A 471 -24.02 -26.24 14.05
N ASP A 472 -24.72 -25.53 14.94
CA ASP A 472 -26.06 -24.98 14.67
C ASP A 472 -26.06 -23.56 14.06
N ASP A 473 -24.90 -23.01 13.69
CA ASP A 473 -24.82 -21.65 13.16
C ASP A 473 -23.98 -21.62 11.86
N ASN A 474 -24.65 -21.65 10.71
CA ASN A 474 -24.03 -21.50 9.38
C ASN A 474 -23.58 -20.06 9.08
N SER A 475 -23.69 -19.15 10.06
CA SER A 475 -23.13 -17.81 9.98
C SER A 475 -21.70 -17.76 10.53
N THR A 476 -20.88 -16.82 10.04
CA THR A 476 -19.53 -16.52 10.55
C THR A 476 -19.48 -16.07 12.03
N ARG A 477 -20.61 -16.11 12.76
CA ARG A 477 -20.71 -15.81 14.20
C ARG A 477 -20.47 -17.02 15.12
N GLY A 478 -20.31 -18.24 14.58
CA GLY A 478 -20.16 -19.47 15.37
C GLY A 478 -18.73 -19.97 15.63
N VAL A 479 -17.68 -19.23 15.26
CA VAL A 479 -16.27 -19.64 15.46
C VAL A 479 -15.82 -19.30 16.88
N LEU A 480 -15.39 -20.32 17.63
CA LEU A 480 -14.97 -20.22 19.02
C LEU A 480 -13.44 -20.09 19.17
N TRP A 481 -12.68 -20.72 18.26
CA TRP A 481 -11.21 -20.69 18.24
C TRP A 481 -10.71 -21.05 16.83
N GLN A 482 -9.53 -20.56 16.43
CA GLN A 482 -8.89 -20.96 15.19
C GLN A 482 -7.34 -20.91 15.27
N SER A 483 -6.67 -21.78 14.51
CA SER A 483 -5.20 -21.84 14.48
C SER A 483 -4.57 -20.59 13.87
N PHE A 484 -5.25 -19.92 12.95
CA PHE A 484 -4.77 -18.69 12.32
C PHE A 484 -4.63 -17.50 13.29
N ASP A 485 -5.35 -17.54 14.42
CA ASP A 485 -5.21 -16.53 15.48
C ASP A 485 -4.11 -16.89 16.50
N ASN A 486 -3.54 -18.09 16.39
CA ASN A 486 -2.52 -18.65 17.28
C ASN A 486 -1.35 -19.23 16.45
N PRO A 487 -0.63 -18.40 15.68
CA PRO A 487 0.40 -18.88 14.78
C PRO A 487 1.65 -19.38 15.55
N THR A 488 2.43 -20.26 14.92
CA THR A 488 3.67 -20.80 15.49
C THR A 488 4.91 -20.16 14.86
N ASP A 489 5.70 -20.91 14.11
CA ASP A 489 6.90 -20.48 13.39
C ASP A 489 6.60 -20.11 11.93
N THR A 490 5.42 -20.50 11.41
CA THR A 490 5.06 -20.36 10.01
C THR A 490 3.84 -19.44 9.83
N PHE A 491 3.91 -18.55 8.84
CA PHE A 491 2.79 -17.71 8.41
C PHE A 491 2.22 -18.20 7.08
N LEU A 492 0.97 -18.66 7.09
CA LEU A 492 0.26 -19.16 5.90
C LEU A 492 -0.52 -18.05 5.17
N PRO A 493 -0.79 -18.21 3.87
CA PRO A 493 -1.72 -17.35 3.15
C PRO A 493 -3.08 -17.25 3.87
N LEU A 494 -3.67 -16.05 3.86
CA LEU A 494 -4.95 -15.71 4.54
C LEU A 494 -4.89 -15.60 6.07
N MET A 495 -3.75 -15.93 6.71
CA MET A 495 -3.52 -15.48 8.08
C MET A 495 -3.52 -13.95 8.13
N LYS A 496 -4.00 -13.39 9.24
CA LYS A 496 -3.88 -11.98 9.54
C LYS A 496 -2.73 -11.83 10.53
N ILE A 497 -1.92 -10.80 10.36
CA ILE A 497 -0.94 -10.35 11.36
C ILE A 497 -1.48 -9.02 11.89
N GLY A 498 -1.69 -8.97 13.21
CA GLY A 498 -2.19 -7.78 13.87
C GLY A 498 -2.15 -7.91 15.39
N GLY A 499 -2.71 -6.90 16.05
CA GLY A 499 -2.89 -6.91 17.49
C GLY A 499 -4.08 -6.07 17.88
N SER A 500 -4.59 -6.29 19.09
CA SER A 500 -5.67 -5.50 19.66
C SER A 500 -5.11 -4.69 20.82
N SER A 501 -5.14 -3.36 20.69
CA SER A 501 -4.76 -2.44 21.76
C SER A 501 -5.69 -2.52 22.97
N LEU A 502 -6.92 -3.02 22.77
CA LEU A 502 -7.94 -3.21 23.81
C LEU A 502 -7.69 -4.44 24.69
N THR A 503 -7.12 -5.51 24.11
CA THR A 503 -6.89 -6.79 24.80
C THR A 503 -5.40 -7.07 25.07
N GLY A 504 -4.50 -6.23 24.56
CA GLY A 504 -3.05 -6.41 24.66
C GLY A 504 -2.50 -7.59 23.86
N THR A 505 -3.34 -8.24 23.04
CA THR A 505 -2.96 -9.42 22.26
C THR A 505 -2.19 -9.00 21.02
N LYS A 506 -0.95 -9.49 20.90
CA LYS A 506 -0.08 -9.33 19.73
C LYS A 506 0.07 -10.69 19.05
N GLN A 507 -0.26 -10.79 17.77
CA GLN A 507 0.05 -11.99 16.99
C GLN A 507 1.54 -11.97 16.65
N GLU A 508 2.25 -13.01 17.07
CA GLU A 508 3.70 -13.11 16.97
C GLU A 508 4.08 -14.52 16.50
N LEU A 509 4.93 -14.60 15.49
CA LEU A 509 5.59 -15.83 15.08
C LEU A 509 6.81 -16.05 15.96
N THR A 510 7.06 -17.28 16.36
CA THR A 510 8.19 -17.65 17.22
C THR A 510 8.92 -18.85 16.63
N SER A 511 10.24 -18.73 16.51
CA SER A 511 11.05 -19.81 15.95
C SER A 511 10.99 -21.08 16.78
N TRP A 512 11.41 -22.20 16.21
CA TRP A 512 11.78 -23.36 17.01
C TRP A 512 13.07 -23.07 17.79
N LYS A 513 13.29 -23.82 18.87
CA LYS A 513 14.51 -23.74 19.65
C LYS A 513 15.67 -24.48 18.98
N ALA A 514 15.36 -25.59 18.32
CA ALA A 514 16.25 -26.36 17.45
C ALA A 514 15.41 -27.23 16.49
N GLU A 515 16.03 -27.76 15.44
CA GLU A 515 15.38 -28.65 14.45
C GLU A 515 14.69 -29.88 15.10
N SER A 516 15.24 -30.39 16.20
CA SER A 516 14.68 -31.51 16.97
C SER A 516 13.79 -31.09 18.16
N ASP A 517 13.69 -29.79 18.43
CA ASP A 517 12.98 -29.21 19.58
C ASP A 517 12.11 -28.00 19.13
N PRO A 518 10.82 -28.25 18.82
CA PRO A 518 9.86 -27.23 18.40
C PRO A 518 9.39 -26.27 19.50
N SER A 519 9.90 -26.39 20.73
CA SER A 519 9.59 -25.44 21.80
C SER A 519 9.96 -24.01 21.40
N VAL A 520 9.37 -23.02 22.07
CA VAL A 520 9.52 -21.61 21.71
C VAL A 520 11.01 -21.21 21.73
N GLY A 521 11.51 -20.80 20.57
CA GLY A 521 12.88 -20.34 20.35
C GLY A 521 13.09 -18.86 20.69
N ILE A 522 14.31 -18.39 20.40
CA ILE A 522 14.74 -17.03 20.80
C ILE A 522 14.37 -15.93 19.80
N PHE A 523 13.98 -16.30 18.58
CA PHE A 523 13.61 -15.34 17.53
C PHE A 523 12.10 -15.20 17.43
N SER A 524 11.65 -13.98 17.19
CA SER A 524 10.24 -13.71 16.96
C SER A 524 10.01 -12.67 15.87
N ALA A 525 8.87 -12.78 15.18
CA ALA A 525 8.40 -11.81 14.18
C ALA A 525 6.98 -11.38 14.51
N ALA A 526 6.77 -10.08 14.59
CA ALA A 526 5.44 -9.54 14.84
C ALA A 526 5.27 -8.15 14.22
N LEU A 527 4.02 -7.71 14.11
CA LEU A 527 3.71 -6.33 13.79
C LEU A 527 4.04 -5.44 14.99
N ASP A 528 4.79 -4.39 14.75
CA ASP A 528 5.10 -3.35 15.73
C ASP A 528 4.65 -1.98 15.19
N LEU A 529 4.22 -1.09 16.07
CA LEU A 529 3.79 0.27 15.71
C LEU A 529 4.92 1.23 16.07
N VAL A 530 5.71 1.63 15.08
CA VAL A 530 6.73 2.68 15.23
C VAL A 530 6.12 3.97 14.72
N ASP A 531 5.95 4.97 15.60
CA ASP A 531 5.30 6.25 15.29
C ASP A 531 3.90 6.11 14.68
N ASN A 532 3.10 5.17 15.22
CA ASN A 532 1.76 4.77 14.71
C ASN A 532 1.74 4.16 13.30
N ILE A 533 2.90 3.78 12.76
CA ILE A 533 3.01 3.13 11.46
C ILE A 533 3.34 1.65 11.66
N PRO A 534 2.51 0.71 11.15
CA PRO A 534 2.78 -0.71 11.30
C PRO A 534 4.01 -1.15 10.51
N GLN A 535 4.90 -1.89 11.15
CA GLN A 535 6.11 -2.47 10.57
C GLN A 535 6.26 -3.91 11.04
N LEU A 536 6.72 -4.82 10.17
CA LEU A 536 7.08 -6.17 10.57
C LEU A 536 8.47 -6.11 11.21
N VAL A 537 8.58 -6.55 12.46
CA VAL A 537 9.82 -6.50 13.22
C VAL A 537 10.24 -7.91 13.59
N VAL A 538 11.50 -8.22 13.30
CA VAL A 538 12.18 -9.45 13.75
C VAL A 538 13.07 -9.10 14.94
N SER A 539 12.87 -9.80 16.04
CA SER A 539 13.60 -9.58 17.29
C SER A 539 14.24 -10.88 17.80
N SER A 540 15.27 -10.75 18.63
CA SER A 540 15.77 -11.84 19.47
C SER A 540 15.66 -11.51 20.95
N ASN A 541 15.47 -12.55 21.77
CA ASN A 541 15.33 -12.44 23.22
C ASN A 541 14.29 -11.38 23.65
N ALA A 542 13.18 -11.31 22.91
CA ALA A 542 12.04 -10.40 23.12
C ALA A 542 12.35 -8.88 23.16
N SER A 543 13.59 -8.45 22.88
CA SER A 543 14.02 -7.07 23.12
C SER A 543 15.02 -6.53 22.11
N LYS A 544 15.88 -7.39 21.54
CA LYS A 544 16.88 -6.97 20.57
C LYS A 544 16.30 -7.02 19.16
N ARG A 545 15.99 -5.85 18.60
CA ARG A 545 15.56 -5.72 17.20
C ARG A 545 16.72 -6.10 16.28
N LEU A 546 16.50 -7.08 15.40
CA LEU A 546 17.50 -7.56 14.44
C LEU A 546 17.23 -7.04 13.03
N TRP A 547 15.95 -6.98 12.66
CA TRP A 547 15.52 -6.51 11.36
C TRP A 547 14.13 -5.89 11.46
N GLN A 548 13.84 -4.95 10.58
CA GLN A 548 12.50 -4.40 10.41
C GLN A 548 12.21 -4.20 8.93
N SER A 549 10.96 -4.41 8.56
CA SER A 549 10.48 -4.03 7.25
C SER A 549 10.35 -2.51 7.13
N GLY A 550 10.16 -2.02 5.91
CA GLY A 550 9.60 -0.68 5.72
C GLY A 550 8.13 -0.63 6.18
N ALA A 551 7.59 0.59 6.22
CA ALA A 551 6.22 0.86 6.64
C ALA A 551 5.18 0.04 5.86
N TRP A 552 4.13 -0.40 6.56
CA TRP A 552 2.96 -1.04 5.98
C TRP A 552 2.13 -0.02 5.19
N ASN A 553 1.91 -0.27 3.90
CA ASN A 553 1.16 0.63 3.01
C ASN A 553 -0.29 0.16 2.76
N SER A 554 -0.85 -0.64 3.69
CA SER A 554 -2.14 -1.31 3.55
C SER A 554 -2.20 -2.45 2.52
N LYS A 555 -1.08 -2.78 1.85
CA LYS A 555 -0.98 -3.93 0.91
C LYS A 555 0.29 -4.78 1.10
N ILE A 556 1.44 -4.16 1.34
CA ILE A 556 2.75 -4.80 1.59
C ILE A 556 3.54 -3.99 2.62
N PHE A 557 4.56 -4.61 3.20
CA PHE A 557 5.62 -3.88 3.88
C PHE A 557 6.66 -3.40 2.87
N ILE A 558 6.99 -2.10 2.92
CA ILE A 558 7.91 -1.48 1.95
C ILE A 558 9.31 -2.14 2.08
N GLY A 559 9.99 -2.34 0.95
CA GLY A 559 11.33 -2.96 0.92
C GLY A 559 11.35 -4.48 1.12
N MET A 560 10.21 -5.13 1.37
CA MET A 560 10.12 -6.59 1.31
C MET A 560 9.87 -7.05 -0.15
N PRO A 561 10.67 -7.98 -0.70
CA PRO A 561 10.40 -8.59 -1.99
C PRO A 561 9.01 -9.22 -1.99
N ARG A 562 8.29 -9.17 -3.13
CA ARG A 562 7.03 -9.90 -3.31
C ARG A 562 7.31 -11.39 -3.39
N VAL A 563 7.47 -12.04 -2.24
CA VAL A 563 7.42 -13.49 -2.11
C VAL A 563 5.96 -13.84 -1.79
N GLY A 564 5.37 -14.84 -2.46
CA GLY A 564 4.11 -15.40 -2.00
C GLY A 564 4.31 -15.83 -0.55
N ILE A 565 3.66 -15.16 0.39
CA ILE A 565 4.11 -15.14 1.79
C ILE A 565 3.84 -16.51 2.43
N CYS A 566 4.90 -17.33 2.47
CA CYS A 566 5.15 -18.26 3.56
C CYS A 566 6.40 -17.72 4.27
N ILE A 567 6.25 -17.18 5.48
CA ILE A 567 7.38 -16.77 6.31
C ILE A 567 7.60 -17.90 7.30
N MET A 568 8.76 -18.55 7.26
CA MET A 568 9.19 -19.50 8.28
C MET A 568 10.28 -18.87 9.14
N MET A 569 10.17 -19.09 10.45
CA MET A 569 11.11 -18.63 11.46
C MET A 569 11.91 -19.80 12.00
N ASP A 570 13.14 -19.96 11.53
CA ASP A 570 14.04 -21.02 11.97
C ASP A 570 15.23 -20.45 12.75
N SER A 571 15.64 -21.16 13.80
CA SER A 571 16.96 -20.98 14.40
C SER A 571 17.98 -21.69 13.51
N ILE A 572 19.00 -20.97 13.01
CA ILE A 572 20.15 -21.57 12.29
C ILE A 572 20.84 -22.61 13.18
#